data_AF-A0A2E8WKL2-F1
#
_entry.id   AF-A0A2E8WKL2-F1
#
_cell.length_a   1.000
_cell.length_b   1.000
_cell.length_c   1.000
_cell.angle_alpha   90.00
_cell.angle_beta   90.00
_cell.angle_gamma   90.00
#
_symmetry.space_group_name_H-M   'P 1'
#
loop_
_entity.id
_entity.type
_entity.pdbx_description
1 polymer ?
#
loop_
_entity_poly.entity_id
_entity_poly.type
_entity_poly.pdbx_seq_one_letter_code
_entity_poly.pdbx_strand_id
1 'polypeptide(L)'
;MDGDLAVIGTPYGGGLTGEFANLQGSAYVFEKDPETGLFQQAHLLSYEDPVLSEKFGNTIAISGDWILVGSESGVRKGNPAYLRGFQRDETGIWLMRQILEASDSQQHDGFG
;
A
#
# COMPACT_ATOMS: atom_id res chain seq x y z
N MET A 1 7.37 10.51 -0.99
CA MET A 1 8.64 10.43 -0.22
C MET A 1 8.55 11.44 0.92
N ASP A 2 9.09 11.11 2.07
CA ASP A 2 9.17 11.99 3.24
C ASP A 2 10.54 11.79 3.92
N GLY A 3 11.39 12.81 3.89
CA GLY A 3 12.77 12.72 4.37
C GLY A 3 13.54 11.53 3.79
N ASP A 4 13.91 10.60 4.67
CA ASP A 4 14.68 9.38 4.36
C ASP A 4 13.80 8.19 3.99
N LEU A 5 12.49 8.40 3.81
CA LEU A 5 11.51 7.37 3.47
C LEU A 5 10.96 7.57 2.06
N ALA A 6 11.05 6.54 1.23
CA ALA A 6 10.38 6.47 -0.06
C ALA A 6 9.46 5.25 -0.10
N VAL A 7 8.28 5.40 -0.69
CA VAL A 7 7.34 4.29 -0.85
C VAL A 7 6.91 4.26 -2.30
N ILE A 8 6.98 3.07 -2.92
CA ILE A 8 6.66 2.85 -4.33
C ILE A 8 5.53 1.85 -4.41
N GLY A 9 4.41 2.29 -4.99
CA GLY A 9 3.27 1.45 -5.26
C GLY A 9 3.45 0.64 -6.54
N THR A 10 3.06 -0.62 -6.51
CA THR A 10 3.04 -1.53 -7.65
C THR A 10 1.63 -2.13 -7.78
N PRO A 11 0.62 -1.33 -8.17
CA PRO A 11 -0.79 -1.76 -8.18
C PRO A 11 -1.09 -2.96 -9.08
N TYR A 12 -0.21 -3.27 -10.03
CA TYR A 12 -0.33 -4.41 -10.93
C TYR A 12 0.81 -5.44 -10.78
N GLY A 13 1.64 -5.29 -9.73
CA GLY A 13 2.85 -6.07 -9.53
C GLY A 13 3.03 -6.44 -8.07
N GLY A 14 2.36 -7.50 -7.64
CA GLY A 14 2.73 -8.24 -6.44
C GLY A 14 3.45 -9.51 -6.89
N GLY A 15 4.61 -9.83 -6.31
CA GLY A 15 5.47 -10.98 -6.69
C GLY A 15 4.86 -12.38 -6.44
N LEU A 16 3.56 -12.53 -6.62
CA LEU A 16 2.80 -13.78 -6.51
C LEU A 16 2.57 -14.37 -7.90
N THR A 17 2.54 -15.70 -7.97
CA THR A 17 2.24 -16.46 -9.20
C THR A 17 0.83 -17.06 -9.10
N GLY A 18 0.05 -17.04 -10.18
CA GLY A 18 -1.29 -17.63 -10.24
C GLY A 18 -2.37 -16.74 -10.86
N GLU A 19 -3.62 -17.22 -10.87
CA GLU A 19 -4.77 -16.62 -11.59
C GLU A 19 -5.15 -15.21 -11.10
N PHE A 20 -4.70 -14.81 -9.89
CA PHE A 20 -4.91 -13.49 -9.29
C PHE A 20 -3.65 -12.61 -9.21
N ALA A 21 -2.52 -13.07 -9.78
CA ALA A 21 -1.24 -12.35 -9.75
C ALA A 21 -1.33 -10.94 -10.36
N ASN A 22 -2.28 -10.73 -11.28
CA ASN A 22 -2.42 -9.49 -12.04
C ASN A 22 -3.29 -8.44 -11.32
N LEU A 23 -3.92 -8.80 -10.19
CA LEU A 23 -4.87 -7.96 -9.48
C LEU A 23 -4.38 -7.57 -8.08
N GLN A 24 -3.46 -8.34 -7.49
CA GLN A 24 -2.90 -8.01 -6.19
C GLN A 24 -1.75 -7.03 -6.35
N GLY A 25 -1.99 -5.78 -5.95
CA GLY A 25 -0.95 -4.78 -5.88
C GLY A 25 -0.13 -4.86 -4.58
N SER A 26 1.01 -4.19 -4.58
CA SER A 26 1.90 -4.08 -3.42
C SER A 26 2.39 -2.64 -3.24
N ALA A 27 2.99 -2.33 -2.09
CA ALA A 27 3.80 -1.13 -1.91
C ALA A 27 5.13 -1.47 -1.26
N TYR A 28 6.24 -1.01 -1.86
CA TYR A 28 7.59 -1.23 -1.37
C TYR A 28 8.06 -0.01 -0.61
N VAL A 29 8.59 -0.21 0.60
CA VAL A 29 9.17 0.83 1.44
C VAL A 29 10.68 0.79 1.30
N PHE A 30 11.26 1.95 1.05
CA PHE A 30 12.68 2.17 0.95
C PHE A 30 13.12 3.18 2.00
N GLU A 31 14.20 2.87 2.70
CA GLU A 31 14.84 3.76 3.65
C GLU A 31 16.19 4.20 3.10
N LYS A 32 16.53 5.47 3.29
CA LYS A 32 17.80 6.04 2.87
C LYS A 32 18.88 5.60 3.84
N ASP A 33 19.88 4.90 3.32
CA ASP A 33 21.06 4.54 4.07
C ASP A 33 21.86 5.81 4.41
N PRO A 34 22.18 6.06 5.70
CA PRO A 34 22.84 7.30 6.13
C PRO A 34 24.32 7.37 5.75
N GLU A 35 24.97 6.24 5.46
CA GLU A 35 26.40 6.18 5.10
C GLU A 35 26.59 6.42 3.60
N THR A 36 25.72 5.83 2.79
CA THR A 36 25.81 5.87 1.32
C THR A 36 24.89 6.91 0.68
N GLY A 37 23.86 7.35 1.40
CA GLY A 37 22.82 8.25 0.89
C GLY A 37 21.88 7.61 -0.12
N LEU A 38 21.96 6.28 -0.33
CA LEU A 38 21.16 5.54 -1.29
C LEU A 38 19.93 4.91 -0.62
N PHE A 39 18.83 4.85 -1.36
CA PHE A 39 17.62 4.16 -0.90
C PHE A 39 17.78 2.64 -1.03
N GLN A 40 17.47 1.92 0.04
CA GLN A 40 17.45 0.46 0.09
C GLN A 40 16.07 -0.03 0.47
N GLN A 41 15.62 -1.14 -0.15
CA GLN A 41 14.32 -1.71 0.17
C GLN A 41 14.33 -2.25 1.60
N ALA A 42 13.46 -1.73 2.45
CA ALA A 42 13.33 -2.13 3.85
C ALA A 42 12.13 -3.08 4.04
N HIS A 43 10.98 -2.79 3.42
CA HIS A 43 9.76 -3.55 3.64
C HIS A 43 8.92 -3.72 2.38
N LEU A 44 8.13 -4.79 2.35
CA LEU A 44 7.02 -5.00 1.43
C LEU A 44 5.72 -4.89 2.21
N LEU A 45 4.90 -3.91 1.85
CA LEU A 45 3.51 -3.81 2.29
C LEU A 45 2.68 -4.57 1.26
N SER A 46 2.18 -5.73 1.66
CA SER A 46 1.30 -6.56 0.84
C SER A 46 0.07 -6.95 1.64
N TYR A 47 -0.90 -7.52 0.93
CA TYR A 47 -2.14 -7.97 1.54
C TYR A 47 -2.20 -9.49 1.64
N GLU A 48 -2.88 -10.00 2.67
CA GLU A 48 -3.07 -11.44 2.85
C GLU A 48 -4.33 -11.99 2.14
N ASP A 49 -5.34 -11.16 1.86
CA ASP A 49 -6.61 -11.60 1.25
C ASP A 49 -6.78 -11.13 -0.21
N PRO A 50 -6.62 -11.97 -1.23
CA PRO A 50 -6.69 -11.54 -2.64
C PRO A 50 -7.93 -10.74 -3.08
N VAL A 51 -9.05 -10.79 -2.33
CA VAL A 51 -10.34 -10.22 -2.74
C VAL A 51 -10.45 -8.71 -2.50
N LEU A 52 -9.67 -8.15 -1.57
CA LEU A 52 -9.73 -6.72 -1.19
C LEU A 52 -8.47 -5.92 -1.57
N SER A 53 -7.54 -6.52 -2.31
CA SER A 53 -6.25 -5.91 -2.73
C SER A 53 -6.19 -5.47 -4.19
N GLU A 54 -7.33 -5.37 -4.87
CA GLU A 54 -7.32 -4.89 -6.24
C GLU A 54 -6.65 -3.52 -6.33
N LYS A 55 -5.53 -3.49 -7.07
CA LYS A 55 -4.68 -2.29 -7.22
C LYS A 55 -4.20 -1.67 -5.91
N PHE A 56 -3.93 -2.48 -4.88
CA PHE A 56 -3.25 -1.99 -3.68
C PHE A 56 -1.91 -1.31 -4.02
N GLY A 57 -1.64 -0.14 -3.46
CA GLY A 57 -0.48 0.67 -3.86
C GLY A 57 -0.78 1.62 -5.02
N ASN A 58 -2.04 1.80 -5.42
CA ASN A 58 -2.39 2.81 -6.42
C ASN A 58 -2.12 4.23 -5.90
N THR A 59 -2.55 4.50 -4.67
CA THR A 59 -2.32 5.79 -4.02
C THR A 59 -1.57 5.62 -2.71
N ILE A 60 -0.67 6.56 -2.44
CA ILE A 60 0.23 6.52 -1.29
C ILE A 60 0.32 7.92 -0.67
N ALA A 61 0.12 8.00 0.64
CA ALA A 61 0.45 9.18 1.43
C ALA A 61 1.40 8.79 2.56
N ILE A 62 2.35 9.67 2.86
CA ILE A 62 3.35 9.47 3.91
C ILE A 62 3.34 10.70 4.79
N SER A 63 3.30 10.50 6.11
CA SER A 63 3.42 11.60 7.07
C SER A 63 3.96 11.06 8.39
N GLY A 64 5.22 11.39 8.70
CA GLY A 64 5.87 10.91 9.92
C GLY A 64 5.90 9.38 9.96
N ASP A 65 5.37 8.79 11.04
CA ASP A 65 5.38 7.33 11.23
C ASP A 65 4.20 6.60 10.56
N TRP A 66 3.47 7.28 9.67
CA TRP A 66 2.33 6.70 8.96
C TRP A 66 2.56 6.63 7.45
N ILE A 67 2.23 5.47 6.89
CA ILE A 67 2.04 5.26 5.46
C ILE A 67 0.58 4.88 5.24
N LEU A 68 -0.13 5.65 4.42
CA LEU A 68 -1.44 5.28 3.92
C LEU A 68 -1.29 4.70 2.51
N VAL A 69 -1.89 3.54 2.27
CA VAL A 69 -1.88 2.89 0.96
C VAL A 69 -3.30 2.58 0.53
N GLY A 70 -3.68 3.09 -0.64
CA GLY A 70 -5.00 2.87 -1.23
C GLY A 70 -5.06 1.61 -2.10
N SER A 71 -6.24 1.00 -2.13
CA SER A 71 -6.67 0.01 -3.12
C SER A 71 -7.96 0.48 -3.80
N GLU A 72 -8.13 0.14 -5.08
CA GLU A 72 -9.35 0.46 -5.83
C GLU A 72 -10.47 -0.53 -5.50
N SER A 73 -11.71 -0.12 -5.77
CA SER A 73 -12.87 -1.01 -5.81
C SER A 73 -12.62 -2.15 -6.80
N GLY A 74 -12.74 -3.40 -6.34
CA GLY A 74 -12.45 -4.54 -7.20
C GLY A 74 -13.40 -4.69 -8.40
N VAL A 75 -13.02 -5.51 -9.40
CA VAL A 75 -13.83 -5.84 -10.59
C VAL A 75 -15.16 -6.51 -10.24
N ARG A 76 -15.30 -7.03 -9.01
CA ARG A 76 -16.59 -7.46 -8.47
C ARG A 76 -17.42 -6.26 -8.03
N LYS A 77 -18.52 -6.01 -8.74
CA LYS A 77 -19.52 -4.98 -8.39
C LYS A 77 -19.86 -5.05 -6.89
N GLY A 78 -19.59 -3.97 -6.16
CA GLY A 78 -19.97 -3.80 -4.75
C GLY A 78 -18.82 -3.76 -3.75
N ASN A 79 -17.56 -3.92 -4.17
CA ASN A 79 -16.42 -3.74 -3.26
C ASN A 79 -16.07 -2.25 -3.14
N PRO A 80 -16.06 -1.67 -1.93
CA PRO A 80 -15.68 -0.28 -1.71
C PRO A 80 -14.16 -0.09 -1.90
N ALA A 81 -13.74 1.15 -2.17
CA ALA A 81 -12.31 1.50 -2.13
C ALA A 81 -11.84 1.56 -0.66
N TYR A 82 -10.60 1.12 -0.41
CA TYR A 82 -10.03 1.10 0.93
C TYR A 82 -8.73 1.90 0.98
N LEU A 83 -8.53 2.62 2.09
CA LEU A 83 -7.24 3.12 2.53
C LEU A 83 -6.75 2.27 3.70
N ARG A 84 -5.49 1.87 3.67
CA ARG A 84 -4.86 1.12 4.76
C ARG A 84 -3.76 1.94 5.39
N GLY A 85 -3.84 2.11 6.70
CA GLY A 85 -2.84 2.81 7.50
C GLY A 85 -1.84 1.84 8.10
N PHE A 86 -0.58 2.01 7.74
CA PHE A 86 0.57 1.31 8.30
C PHE A 86 1.32 2.26 9.21
N GLN A 87 1.66 1.78 10.40
CA GLN A 87 2.47 2.53 11.36
C GLN A 87 3.75 1.78 11.65
N ARG A 88 4.87 2.51 11.70
CA ARG A 88 6.15 1.96 12.10
C ARG A 88 6.15 1.68 13.61
N ASP A 89 6.57 0.49 14.02
CA ASP A 89 6.75 0.16 15.43
C ASP A 89 8.15 0.51 15.95
N GLU A 90 8.40 0.27 17.24
CA GLU A 90 9.68 0.54 17.90
C GLU A 90 10.86 -0.27 17.32
N THR A 91 10.57 -1.36 16.62
CA THR A 91 11.58 -2.22 15.96
C THR A 91 11.84 -1.80 14.52
N GLY A 92 11.13 -0.79 14.02
CA GLY A 92 11.24 -0.28 12.67
C GLY A 92 10.32 -0.98 11.66
N ILE A 93 9.48 -1.92 12.11
CA ILE A 93 8.59 -2.70 11.24
C ILE A 93 7.30 -1.93 10.98
N TRP A 94 6.89 -1.87 9.71
CA TRP A 94 5.61 -1.29 9.31
C TRP A 94 4.48 -2.29 9.50
N LEU A 95 3.60 -2.01 10.47
CA LEU A 95 2.46 -2.85 10.81
C LEU A 95 1.15 -2.21 10.34
N MET A 96 0.28 -3.00 9.72
CA MET A 96 -1.07 -2.55 9.38
C MET A 96 -1.85 -2.30 10.69
N ARG A 97 -2.30 -1.06 10.89
CA ARG A 97 -3.02 -0.63 12.10
C ARG A 97 -4.47 -0.28 11.85
N GLN A 98 -4.81 0.15 10.62
CA GLN A 98 -6.13 0.65 10.32
C GLN A 98 -6.55 0.35 8.89
N ILE A 99 -7.85 0.11 8.73
CA ILE A 99 -8.54 0.12 7.45
C ILE A 99 -9.56 1.26 7.51
N LEU A 100 -9.51 2.13 6.52
CA LEU A 100 -10.43 3.22 6.29
C LEU A 100 -11.23 2.86 5.04
N GLU A 101 -12.54 2.80 5.18
CA GLU A 101 -13.47 2.62 4.07
C GLU A 101 -14.06 3.98 3.72
N ALA A 102 -14.07 4.33 2.44
CA ALA A 102 -14.78 5.53 2.00
C ALA A 102 -16.28 5.31 2.27
N SER A 103 -16.87 6.09 3.17
CA SER A 103 -18.30 6.00 3.48
C SER A 103 -19.20 6.32 2.28
N ASP A 104 -18.64 6.97 1.27
CA ASP A 104 -19.27 7.40 0.03
C ASP A 104 -18.83 6.56 -1.18
N SER A 105 -18.21 5.39 -0.98
CA SER A 105 -17.65 4.51 -2.03
C SER A 105 -18.72 4.01 -3.01
N GLN A 106 -19.24 4.92 -3.82
CA GLN A 106 -19.83 4.63 -5.10
C GLN A 106 -18.68 4.28 -6.04
N GLN A 107 -19.00 3.42 -6.99
CA GLN A 107 -18.09 2.97 -8.02
C GLN A 107 -17.21 4.12 -8.56
N HIS A 108 -15.90 3.92 -8.51
CA HIS A 108 -14.88 4.73 -9.20
C HIS A 108 -14.40 6.03 -8.55
N ASP A 109 -14.78 6.36 -7.31
CA ASP A 109 -14.10 7.42 -6.57
C ASP A 109 -12.79 6.88 -5.98
N GLY A 110 -11.70 7.05 -6.72
CA GLY A 110 -10.36 6.78 -6.23
C GLY A 110 -10.02 7.76 -5.11
N PHE A 111 -9.45 7.27 -4.00
CA PHE A 111 -8.74 8.15 -3.06
C PHE A 111 -7.56 8.77 -3.79
N GLY A 112 -7.55 10.09 -3.99
CA GLY A 112 -6.53 10.85 -4.71
C GLY A 112 -6.04 12.05 -3.92
#